data_AF-A0A974ZNK5-F1
#
_entry.id   AF-A0A974ZNK5-F1
#
_cell.length_a   1.000
_cell.length_b   1.000
_cell.length_c   1.000
_cell.angle_alpha   90.00
_cell.angle_beta   90.00
_cell.angle_gamma   90.00
#
_symmetry.space_group_name_H-M   'P 1'
#
loop_
_entity.id
_entity.type
_entity.pdbx_description
1 polymer ?
#
loop_
_entity_poly.entity_id
_entity_poly.type
_entity_poly.pdbx_seq_one_letter_code
_entity_poly.pdbx_strand_id
1 'polypeptide(L)'
;MKPWNQPSRDEEIARLKSDLWMARSTIINLMPAEFGGLLRGYYSCASRQDGHRWMDGVVDELIEQAGHSAHPSDMFGERRAMCPLCGQGSSSPYVEGYSLPEGLRRHLVGWGNQRCVVMETVSHLAQDHWDEKFASAEEEALSASKAAELQRRKTETLYRVSPGSEPKLLDEGSYAWSPPRSPEQLAFAAERLKSLGFQCLTDNNVQTWVDEQADYVVYADPRQAGRLEFEVWRKPLPKRMAPNSRHRMAGRFHLLDSWKKDLLEKYSHRVTQGLTR
;
A
#
# COMPACT_ATOMS: atom_id res chain seq x y z
N MET A 1 -16.44 24.52 -50.55
CA MET A 1 -16.35 23.31 -49.70
C MET A 1 -16.03 23.78 -48.28
N LYS A 2 -16.96 23.61 -47.33
CA LYS A 2 -16.67 23.90 -45.92
C LYS A 2 -15.72 22.81 -45.38
N PRO A 3 -14.65 23.15 -44.65
CA PRO A 3 -13.78 22.16 -44.05
C PRO A 3 -14.58 21.37 -43.00
N TRP A 4 -14.46 20.04 -43.04
CA TRP A 4 -15.01 19.16 -42.01
C TRP A 4 -14.41 19.58 -40.67
N ASN A 5 -15.24 20.08 -39.76
CA ASN A 5 -14.81 20.46 -38.42
C ASN A 5 -14.44 19.17 -37.69
N GLN A 6 -13.15 18.87 -37.61
CA GLN A 6 -12.68 17.71 -36.84
C GLN A 6 -12.98 17.97 -35.37
N PRO A 7 -13.57 17.00 -34.65
CA PRO A 7 -13.77 17.14 -33.22
C PRO A 7 -12.42 17.36 -32.54
N SER A 8 -12.44 18.17 -31.50
CA SER A 8 -11.29 18.33 -30.62
C SER A 8 -10.90 16.97 -30.02
N ARG A 9 -9.65 16.85 -29.59
CA ARG A 9 -9.16 15.63 -28.93
C ARG A 9 -10.02 15.24 -27.72
N ASP A 10 -10.51 16.22 -26.97
CA ASP A 10 -11.30 15.98 -25.76
C ASP A 10 -12.71 15.49 -26.08
N GLU A 11 -13.34 16.03 -27.13
CA GLU A 11 -14.62 15.55 -27.65
C GLU A 11 -14.50 14.11 -28.18
N GLU A 12 -13.42 13.80 -28.88
CA GLU A 12 -13.13 12.45 -29.37
C GLU A 12 -12.92 11.46 -28.22
N ILE A 13 -12.18 11.85 -27.17
CA ILE A 13 -12.00 11.02 -25.97
C ILE A 13 -13.34 10.78 -25.26
N ALA A 14 -14.17 11.81 -25.12
CA ALA A 14 -15.48 11.68 -24.49
C ALA A 14 -16.40 10.72 -25.28
N ARG A 15 -16.41 10.82 -26.60
CA ARG A 15 -17.16 9.90 -27.47
C ARG A 15 -16.69 8.46 -27.29
N LEU A 16 -15.38 8.22 -27.38
CA LEU A 16 -14.81 6.87 -27.25
C LEU A 16 -15.09 6.25 -25.87
N LYS A 17 -15.08 7.05 -24.80
CA LYS A 17 -15.48 6.59 -23.46
C LYS A 17 -16.95 6.18 -23.42
N SER A 18 -17.84 6.97 -24.02
CA SER A 18 -19.28 6.66 -24.13
C SER A 18 -19.51 5.36 -24.91
N ASP A 19 -18.85 5.21 -26.07
CA ASP A 19 -18.96 4.01 -26.90
C ASP A 19 -18.45 2.76 -26.17
N LEU A 20 -17.32 2.89 -25.46
CA LEU A 20 -16.76 1.80 -24.65
C LEU A 20 -17.70 1.43 -23.50
N TRP A 21 -18.27 2.41 -22.82
CA TRP A 21 -19.25 2.19 -21.75
C TRP A 21 -20.49 1.47 -22.27
N MET A 22 -21.03 1.88 -23.43
CA MET A 22 -22.16 1.22 -24.07
C MET A 22 -21.82 -0.24 -24.41
N ALA A 23 -20.67 -0.49 -25.04
CA ALA A 23 -20.23 -1.83 -25.42
C ALA A 23 -20.10 -2.76 -24.21
N ARG A 24 -19.45 -2.28 -23.13
CA ARG A 24 -19.32 -3.02 -21.86
C ARG A 24 -20.68 -3.31 -21.22
N SER A 25 -21.59 -2.33 -21.23
CA SER A 25 -22.94 -2.49 -20.68
C SER A 25 -23.77 -3.48 -21.50
N THR A 26 -23.61 -3.49 -22.82
CA THR A 26 -24.25 -4.48 -23.70
C THR A 26 -23.82 -5.90 -23.37
N ILE A 27 -22.52 -6.15 -23.09
CA ILE A 27 -22.04 -7.48 -22.69
C ILE A 27 -22.82 -8.00 -21.48
N ILE A 28 -22.98 -7.17 -20.44
CA ILE A 28 -23.72 -7.56 -19.22
C ILE A 28 -25.22 -7.74 -19.52
N ASN A 29 -25.80 -6.90 -20.37
CA ASN A 29 -27.23 -6.98 -20.69
C ASN A 29 -27.61 -8.20 -21.55
N LEU A 30 -26.65 -8.78 -22.27
CA LEU A 30 -26.84 -10.03 -23.02
C LEU A 30 -26.65 -11.28 -22.16
N MET A 31 -26.15 -11.15 -20.93
CA MET A 31 -26.02 -12.29 -20.02
C MET A 31 -27.39 -12.78 -19.53
N PRO A 32 -27.49 -14.08 -19.15
CA PRO A 32 -28.64 -14.60 -18.43
C PRO A 32 -29.03 -13.71 -17.24
N ALA A 33 -30.34 -13.58 -16.99
CA ALA A 33 -30.88 -12.64 -16.00
C ALA A 33 -30.30 -12.85 -14.59
N GLU A 34 -30.02 -14.10 -14.23
CA GLU A 34 -29.35 -14.50 -12.98
C GLU A 34 -27.98 -13.81 -12.82
N PHE A 35 -27.10 -13.91 -13.81
CA PHE A 35 -25.80 -13.25 -13.77
C PHE A 35 -25.91 -11.74 -13.95
N GLY A 36 -26.79 -11.28 -14.84
CA GLY A 36 -26.96 -9.84 -15.09
C GLY A 36 -27.39 -9.08 -13.83
N GLY A 37 -28.28 -9.65 -13.01
CA GLY A 37 -28.69 -9.06 -11.73
C GLY A 37 -27.51 -8.95 -10.76
N LEU A 38 -26.79 -10.06 -10.59
CA LEU A 38 -25.62 -10.16 -9.71
C LEU A 38 -24.51 -9.15 -10.10
N LEU A 39 -24.17 -9.09 -11.39
CA LEU A 39 -23.10 -8.25 -11.94
C LEU A 39 -23.44 -6.75 -11.94
N ARG A 40 -24.72 -6.38 -11.86
CA ARG A 40 -25.16 -4.98 -11.73
C ARG A 40 -25.27 -4.51 -10.27
N GLY A 41 -24.94 -5.35 -9.30
CA GLY A 41 -25.00 -4.99 -7.88
C GLY A 41 -24.11 -3.80 -7.47
N TYR A 42 -23.08 -3.45 -8.27
CA TYR A 42 -22.21 -2.30 -7.96
C TYR A 42 -22.94 -0.95 -7.86
N TYR A 43 -24.11 -0.80 -8.50
CA TYR A 43 -24.91 0.44 -8.42
C TYR A 43 -25.40 0.74 -6.99
N SER A 44 -25.61 -0.29 -6.17
CA SER A 44 -26.10 -0.14 -4.79
C SER A 44 -25.00 0.09 -3.76
N CYS A 45 -23.71 -0.01 -4.14
CA CYS A 45 -22.61 0.20 -3.23
C CYS A 45 -22.58 1.66 -2.72
N ALA A 46 -22.40 1.84 -1.42
CA ALA A 46 -22.36 3.17 -0.78
C ALA A 46 -20.93 3.70 -0.60
N SER A 47 -19.91 2.86 -0.83
CA SER A 47 -18.49 3.20 -0.76
C SER A 47 -17.64 2.24 -1.61
N ARG A 48 -16.36 2.57 -1.84
CA ARG A 48 -15.42 1.61 -2.47
C ARG A 48 -15.23 0.34 -1.63
N GLN A 49 -15.27 0.45 -0.31
CA GLN A 49 -15.16 -0.71 0.57
C GLN A 49 -16.35 -1.65 0.39
N ASP A 50 -17.56 -1.10 0.23
CA ASP A 50 -18.74 -1.90 -0.15
C ASP A 50 -18.56 -2.55 -1.52
N GLY A 51 -17.94 -1.82 -2.46
CA GLY A 51 -17.59 -2.34 -3.77
C GLY A 51 -16.70 -3.58 -3.73
N HIS A 52 -15.67 -3.58 -2.88
CA HIS A 52 -14.83 -4.77 -2.67
C HIS A 52 -15.63 -5.94 -2.07
N ARG A 53 -16.46 -5.68 -1.05
CA ARG A 53 -17.32 -6.70 -0.45
C ARG A 53 -18.32 -7.29 -1.44
N TRP A 54 -18.91 -6.44 -2.26
CA TRP A 54 -19.81 -6.87 -3.33
C TRP A 54 -19.08 -7.78 -4.32
N MET A 55 -17.89 -7.40 -4.78
CA MET A 55 -17.12 -8.20 -5.72
C MET A 55 -16.77 -9.58 -5.17
N ASP A 56 -16.34 -9.66 -3.90
CA ASP A 56 -16.09 -10.93 -3.23
C ASP A 56 -17.35 -11.80 -3.16
N GLY A 57 -18.50 -11.20 -2.82
CA GLY A 57 -19.79 -11.89 -2.80
C GLY A 57 -20.23 -12.42 -4.17
N VAL A 58 -20.03 -11.64 -5.23
CA VAL A 58 -20.28 -12.06 -6.62
C VAL A 58 -19.42 -13.28 -6.96
N VAL A 59 -18.14 -13.25 -6.61
CA VAL A 59 -17.21 -14.36 -6.89
C VAL A 59 -17.63 -15.62 -6.16
N ASP A 60 -18.04 -15.51 -4.89
CA ASP A 60 -18.50 -16.65 -4.09
C ASP A 60 -19.75 -17.29 -4.70
N GLU A 61 -20.73 -16.47 -5.10
CA GLU A 61 -21.96 -16.95 -5.74
C GLU A 61 -21.70 -17.64 -7.09
N LEU A 62 -20.79 -17.09 -7.91
CA LEU A 62 -20.40 -17.70 -9.18
C LEU A 62 -19.68 -19.05 -8.99
N ILE A 63 -18.86 -19.17 -7.94
CA ILE A 63 -18.19 -20.44 -7.59
C ILE A 63 -19.22 -21.48 -7.14
N GLU A 64 -20.20 -21.07 -6.33
CA GLU A 64 -21.28 -21.95 -5.88
C GLU A 64 -22.11 -22.46 -7.07
N GLN A 65 -22.52 -21.57 -7.97
CA GLN A 65 -23.28 -21.95 -9.17
C GLN A 65 -22.48 -22.88 -10.09
N ALA A 66 -21.19 -22.61 -10.32
CA ALA A 66 -20.30 -23.49 -11.09
C ALA A 66 -20.10 -24.85 -10.41
N GLY A 67 -20.26 -24.93 -9.09
CA GLY A 67 -20.22 -26.18 -8.33
C GLY A 67 -21.28 -27.19 -8.75
N HIS A 68 -22.44 -26.75 -9.25
CA HIS A 68 -23.53 -27.64 -9.70
C HIS A 68 -23.21 -28.39 -11.00
N SER A 69 -22.36 -27.82 -11.85
CA SER A 69 -21.89 -28.43 -13.10
C SER A 69 -20.48 -29.01 -13.01
N ALA A 70 -19.92 -29.05 -11.79
CA ALA A 70 -18.56 -29.53 -11.57
C ALA A 70 -18.44 -31.03 -11.81
N HIS A 71 -17.39 -31.43 -12.51
CA HIS A 71 -17.05 -32.83 -12.74
C HIS A 71 -15.80 -33.23 -11.95
N PRO A 72 -15.66 -34.50 -11.55
CA PRO A 72 -14.42 -35.00 -10.98
C PRO A 72 -13.32 -35.02 -12.05
N SER A 73 -12.14 -34.54 -11.68
CA SER A 73 -10.92 -34.67 -12.48
C SER A 73 -10.28 -36.04 -12.28
N ASP A 74 -9.83 -36.65 -13.37
CA ASP A 74 -9.07 -37.91 -13.36
C ASP A 74 -7.76 -37.78 -12.56
N MET A 75 -7.21 -36.57 -12.48
CA MET A 75 -6.08 -36.25 -11.60
C MET A 75 -6.58 -35.81 -10.22
N PHE A 76 -6.23 -36.59 -9.19
CA PHE A 76 -6.38 -36.29 -7.76
C PHE A 76 -7.80 -36.09 -7.22
N GLY A 77 -8.86 -36.37 -8.00
CA GLY A 77 -10.24 -36.28 -7.54
C GLY A 77 -10.72 -34.85 -7.26
N GLU A 78 -10.01 -33.84 -7.75
CA GLU A 78 -10.41 -32.44 -7.63
C GLU A 78 -11.69 -32.19 -8.45
N ARG A 79 -12.64 -31.46 -7.87
CA ARG A 79 -13.82 -30.99 -8.64
C ARG A 79 -13.42 -29.80 -9.48
N ARG A 80 -13.77 -29.84 -10.77
CA ARG A 80 -13.46 -28.78 -11.73
C ARG A 80 -14.69 -28.31 -12.46
N ALA A 81 -14.74 -27.02 -12.77
CA ALA A 81 -15.85 -26.41 -13.50
C ALA A 81 -15.33 -25.34 -14.48
N MET A 82 -16.06 -25.16 -15.57
CA MET A 82 -15.84 -24.04 -16.48
C MET A 82 -16.32 -22.74 -15.81
N CYS A 83 -15.75 -21.60 -16.21
CA CYS A 83 -16.25 -20.32 -15.74
C CYS A 83 -17.68 -20.10 -16.28
N PRO A 84 -18.67 -19.82 -15.42
CA PRO A 84 -20.06 -19.65 -15.86
C PRO A 84 -20.28 -18.38 -16.68
N LEU A 85 -19.35 -17.42 -16.62
CA LEU A 85 -19.44 -16.15 -17.33
C LEU A 85 -18.82 -16.21 -18.73
N CYS A 86 -17.54 -16.59 -18.82
CA CYS A 86 -16.79 -16.56 -20.08
C CYS A 86 -16.71 -17.92 -20.78
N GLY A 87 -17.19 -18.99 -20.13
CA GLY A 87 -17.12 -20.35 -20.65
C GLY A 87 -15.70 -20.89 -20.80
N GLN A 88 -14.68 -20.23 -20.23
CA GLN A 88 -13.28 -20.68 -20.29
C GLN A 88 -12.94 -21.66 -19.16
N GLY A 89 -11.91 -22.48 -19.38
CA GLY A 89 -11.37 -23.44 -18.42
C GLY A 89 -9.86 -23.26 -18.22
N SER A 90 -9.18 -24.29 -17.73
CA SER A 90 -7.72 -24.25 -17.60
C SER A 90 -7.03 -23.99 -18.94
N SER A 91 -5.86 -23.33 -18.90
CA SER A 91 -4.98 -23.21 -20.07
C SER A 91 -4.23 -24.51 -20.39
N SER A 92 -4.34 -25.54 -19.56
CA SER A 92 -3.75 -26.86 -19.82
C SER A 92 -4.60 -27.62 -20.83
N PRO A 93 -4.02 -28.19 -21.90
CA PRO A 93 -4.75 -29.03 -22.84
C PRO A 93 -5.17 -30.38 -22.24
N TYR A 94 -4.64 -30.75 -21.06
CA TYR A 94 -4.89 -32.04 -20.42
C TYR A 94 -5.99 -31.98 -19.35
N VAL A 95 -6.48 -30.79 -19.01
CA VAL A 95 -7.41 -30.61 -17.89
C VAL A 95 -8.48 -29.61 -18.28
N GLU A 96 -9.74 -30.04 -18.19
CA GLU A 96 -10.88 -29.16 -18.43
C GLU A 96 -11.25 -28.38 -17.15
N GLY A 97 -11.69 -27.13 -17.31
CA GLY A 97 -12.16 -26.29 -16.20
C GLY A 97 -11.09 -25.84 -15.19
N TYR A 98 -11.53 -25.03 -14.25
CA TYR A 98 -10.74 -24.54 -13.12
C TYR A 98 -10.98 -25.41 -11.88
N SER A 99 -9.95 -25.62 -11.06
CA SER A 99 -10.07 -26.31 -9.77
C SER A 99 -10.97 -25.50 -8.81
N LEU A 100 -11.92 -26.16 -8.17
CA LEU A 100 -12.81 -25.51 -7.21
C LEU A 100 -12.27 -25.61 -5.76
N PRO A 101 -12.45 -24.56 -4.94
CA PRO A 101 -12.95 -23.21 -5.32
C PRO A 101 -11.84 -22.30 -5.85
N GLU A 102 -10.58 -22.55 -5.47
CA GLU A 102 -9.51 -21.56 -5.52
C GLU A 102 -9.02 -21.25 -6.94
N GLY A 103 -9.02 -22.23 -7.84
CA GLY A 103 -8.64 -22.01 -9.24
C GLY A 103 -9.61 -21.09 -9.96
N LEU A 104 -10.92 -21.30 -9.74
CA LEU A 104 -11.96 -20.44 -10.32
C LEU A 104 -11.96 -19.06 -9.67
N ARG A 105 -11.75 -18.96 -8.34
CA ARG A 105 -11.60 -17.68 -7.65
C ARG A 105 -10.49 -16.82 -8.27
N ARG A 106 -9.30 -17.40 -8.48
CA ARG A 106 -8.16 -16.70 -9.09
C ARG A 106 -8.49 -16.17 -10.48
N HIS A 107 -9.19 -16.96 -11.29
CA HIS A 107 -9.65 -16.52 -12.61
C HIS A 107 -10.61 -15.33 -12.53
N LEU A 108 -11.61 -15.40 -11.65
CA LEU A 108 -12.64 -14.37 -11.49
C LEU A 108 -12.10 -13.06 -10.90
N VAL A 109 -11.20 -13.15 -9.91
CA VAL A 109 -10.54 -11.97 -9.27
C VAL A 109 -9.41 -11.40 -10.13
N GLY A 110 -8.93 -12.15 -11.13
CA GLY A 110 -7.88 -11.69 -12.05
C GLY A 110 -6.45 -11.92 -11.56
N TRP A 111 -6.24 -12.94 -10.71
CA TRP A 111 -4.91 -13.35 -10.28
C TRP A 111 -4.21 -14.21 -11.35
N GLY A 112 -3.02 -13.78 -11.78
CA GLY A 112 -2.26 -14.42 -12.86
C GLY A 112 -2.67 -13.97 -14.27
N ASN A 113 -2.31 -14.78 -15.27
CA ASN A 113 -2.44 -14.43 -16.70
C ASN A 113 -3.77 -14.85 -17.35
N GLN A 114 -4.61 -15.60 -16.65
CA GLN A 114 -5.88 -16.13 -17.17
C GLN A 114 -7.04 -15.46 -16.42
N ARG A 115 -7.38 -14.23 -16.81
CA ARG A 115 -8.42 -13.42 -16.16
C ARG A 115 -9.77 -13.58 -16.85
N CYS A 116 -10.85 -13.48 -16.09
CA CYS A 116 -12.19 -13.48 -16.67
C CYS A 116 -12.49 -12.12 -17.31
N VAL A 117 -12.61 -12.08 -18.64
CA VAL A 117 -12.93 -10.85 -19.39
C VAL A 117 -14.26 -10.20 -18.98
N VAL A 118 -15.24 -11.02 -18.56
CA VAL A 118 -16.54 -10.53 -18.10
C VAL A 118 -16.38 -9.84 -16.73
N MET A 119 -15.69 -10.46 -15.78
CA MET A 119 -15.42 -9.83 -14.47
C MET A 119 -14.56 -8.58 -14.60
N GLU A 120 -13.58 -8.59 -15.50
CA GLU A 120 -12.76 -7.41 -15.79
C GLU A 120 -13.62 -6.27 -16.35
N THR A 121 -14.55 -6.57 -17.26
CA THR A 121 -15.50 -5.60 -17.81
C THR A 121 -16.41 -5.02 -16.72
N VAL A 122 -16.94 -5.88 -15.86
CA VAL A 122 -17.79 -5.51 -14.73
C VAL A 122 -17.02 -4.65 -13.73
N SER A 123 -15.77 -5.00 -13.42
CA SER A 123 -14.92 -4.20 -12.54
C SER A 123 -14.65 -2.82 -13.11
N HIS A 124 -14.43 -2.69 -14.42
CA HIS A 124 -14.24 -1.38 -15.04
C HIS A 124 -15.52 -0.53 -14.98
N LEU A 125 -16.68 -1.11 -15.27
CA LEU A 125 -17.96 -0.40 -15.14
C LEU A 125 -18.25 0.05 -13.70
N ALA A 126 -17.93 -0.80 -12.73
CA ALA A 126 -18.06 -0.47 -11.32
C ALA A 126 -17.09 0.66 -10.91
N GLN A 127 -15.83 0.60 -11.35
CA GLN A 127 -14.85 1.66 -11.12
C GLN A 127 -15.30 3.00 -11.74
N ASP A 128 -15.71 3.00 -13.01
CA ASP A 128 -16.20 4.21 -13.68
C ASP A 128 -17.38 4.83 -12.90
N HIS A 129 -18.34 3.99 -12.45
CA HIS A 129 -19.47 4.44 -11.64
C HIS A 129 -19.06 5.01 -10.28
N TRP A 130 -18.14 4.35 -9.57
CA TRP A 130 -17.70 4.76 -8.24
C TRP A 130 -16.78 5.98 -8.30
N ASP A 131 -15.97 6.12 -9.34
CA ASP A 131 -15.17 7.32 -9.57
C ASP A 131 -16.10 8.52 -9.73
N GLU A 132 -17.17 8.41 -10.52
CA GLU A 132 -18.17 9.49 -10.61
C GLU A 132 -18.92 9.73 -9.29
N LYS A 133 -19.35 8.66 -8.62
CA LYS A 133 -20.20 8.74 -7.42
C LYS A 133 -19.44 9.23 -6.18
N PHE A 134 -18.18 8.86 -6.03
CA PHE A 134 -17.41 9.07 -4.79
C PHE A 134 -16.25 10.06 -4.94
N ALA A 135 -15.85 10.49 -6.15
CA ALA A 135 -14.68 11.35 -6.34
C ALA A 135 -14.68 12.60 -5.45
N SER A 136 -15.79 13.35 -5.39
CA SER A 136 -15.86 14.57 -4.58
C SER A 136 -15.65 14.27 -3.09
N ALA A 137 -16.33 13.25 -2.56
CA ALA A 137 -16.21 12.86 -1.16
C ALA A 137 -14.79 12.32 -0.83
N GLU A 138 -14.18 11.58 -1.76
CA GLU A 138 -12.80 11.08 -1.61
C GLU A 138 -11.77 12.21 -1.69
N GLU A 139 -11.96 13.18 -2.58
CA GLU A 139 -11.11 14.36 -2.69
C GLU A 139 -11.22 15.26 -1.45
N GLU A 140 -12.43 15.47 -0.93
CA GLU A 140 -12.68 16.17 0.32
C GLU A 140 -12.03 15.43 1.50
N ALA A 141 -12.19 14.11 1.61
CA ALA A 141 -11.55 13.32 2.66
C ALA A 141 -10.01 13.35 2.55
N LEU A 142 -9.46 13.27 1.33
CA LEU A 142 -8.03 13.34 1.09
C LEU A 142 -7.47 14.72 1.44
N SER A 143 -8.15 15.79 1.02
CA SER A 143 -7.75 17.16 1.33
C SER A 143 -7.86 17.46 2.82
N ALA A 144 -8.92 16.99 3.50
CA ALA A 144 -9.09 17.08 4.94
C ALA A 144 -7.98 16.29 5.68
N SER A 145 -7.66 15.07 5.24
CA SER A 145 -6.57 14.27 5.81
C SER A 145 -5.21 14.97 5.64
N LYS A 146 -4.93 15.50 4.45
CA LYS A 146 -3.71 16.27 4.18
C LYS A 146 -3.64 17.54 5.03
N ALA A 147 -4.75 18.26 5.16
CA ALA A 147 -4.83 19.45 5.99
C ALA A 147 -4.62 19.11 7.47
N ALA A 148 -5.23 18.03 7.96
CA ALA A 148 -5.03 17.53 9.32
C ALA A 148 -3.56 17.15 9.55
N GLU A 149 -2.93 16.41 8.64
CA GLU A 149 -1.51 16.07 8.74
C GLU A 149 -0.62 17.33 8.74
N LEU A 150 -0.92 18.32 7.88
CA LEU A 150 -0.17 19.57 7.84
C LEU A 150 -0.31 20.36 9.15
N GLN A 151 -1.49 20.36 9.77
CA GLN A 151 -1.69 20.97 11.09
C GLN A 151 -0.88 20.22 12.15
N ARG A 152 -0.94 18.88 12.18
CA ARG A 152 -0.12 18.05 13.07
C ARG A 152 1.37 18.36 12.92
N ARG A 153 1.87 18.47 11.69
CA ARG A 153 3.28 18.83 11.42
C ARG A 153 3.66 20.23 11.91
N LYS A 154 2.71 21.16 12.07
CA LYS A 154 2.96 22.50 12.62
C LYS A 154 2.92 22.53 14.15
N THR A 155 2.11 21.69 14.78
CA THR A 155 1.84 21.74 16.23
C THR A 155 2.57 20.67 17.04
N GLU A 156 2.77 19.49 16.47
CA GLU A 156 3.41 18.36 17.14
C GLU A 156 4.93 18.41 17.02
N THR A 157 5.62 17.69 17.92
CA THR A 157 7.07 17.52 17.82
C THR A 157 7.41 16.57 16.67
N LEU A 158 8.28 17.02 15.77
CA LEU A 158 8.81 16.24 14.67
C LEU A 158 10.21 15.72 15.00
N TYR A 159 10.59 14.59 14.42
CA TYR A 159 11.88 13.96 14.65
C TYR A 159 12.67 13.86 13.36
N ARG A 160 13.88 14.43 13.36
CA ARG A 160 14.83 14.27 12.25
C ARG A 160 15.75 13.09 12.56
N VAL A 161 15.58 12.02 11.78
CA VAL A 161 16.22 10.71 12.02
C VAL A 161 17.40 10.41 11.08
N SER A 162 17.57 11.21 10.03
CA SER A 162 18.65 11.08 9.04
C SER A 162 19.12 12.45 8.57
N PRO A 163 20.37 12.58 8.08
CA PRO A 163 20.87 13.84 7.53
C PRO A 163 20.15 14.17 6.21
N GLY A 164 19.41 15.27 6.18
CA GLY A 164 18.72 15.75 4.98
C GLY A 164 17.38 15.07 4.68
N SER A 165 16.89 14.20 5.58
CA SER A 165 15.50 13.71 5.50
C SER A 165 14.52 14.74 6.02
N GLU A 166 13.28 14.68 5.53
CA GLU A 166 12.18 15.42 6.14
C GLU A 166 11.95 14.94 7.58
N PRO A 167 11.68 15.87 8.53
CA PRO A 167 11.29 15.50 9.88
C PRO A 167 9.96 14.74 9.88
N LYS A 168 9.87 13.74 10.75
CA LYS A 168 8.75 12.80 10.79
C LYS A 168 7.91 12.97 12.05
N LEU A 169 6.61 12.73 11.95
CA LEU A 169 5.75 12.61 13.14
C LEU A 169 6.14 11.36 13.96
N LEU A 170 5.69 11.31 15.22
CA LEU A 170 5.98 10.22 16.14
C LEU A 170 5.48 8.86 15.61
N ASP A 171 4.27 8.84 15.06
CA ASP A 171 3.56 7.68 14.51
C ASP A 171 3.93 7.36 13.05
N GLU A 172 4.66 8.25 12.37
CA GLU A 172 4.96 8.10 10.95
C GLU A 172 5.95 6.94 10.69
N GLY A 173 5.46 5.91 9.98
CA GLY A 173 6.18 4.66 9.72
C GLY A 173 6.10 3.66 10.88
N SER A 174 5.21 3.87 11.84
CA SER A 174 4.89 2.87 12.86
C SER A 174 3.99 1.77 12.28
N TYR A 175 4.12 0.55 12.82
CA TYR A 175 3.31 -0.61 12.46
C TYR A 175 2.66 -1.20 13.71
N ALA A 176 1.61 -2.01 13.57
CA ALA A 176 0.94 -2.65 14.71
C ALA A 176 1.90 -3.45 15.62
N TRP A 177 2.95 -4.06 15.04
CA TRP A 177 3.99 -4.80 15.77
C TRP A 177 5.14 -3.93 16.30
N SER A 178 5.17 -2.64 15.95
CA SER A 178 6.17 -1.65 16.39
C SER A 178 5.48 -0.30 16.60
N PRO A 179 4.66 -0.16 17.66
CA PRO A 179 3.91 1.05 17.93
C PRO A 179 4.83 2.24 18.27
N PRO A 180 4.35 3.48 18.12
CA PRO A 180 5.06 4.65 18.63
C PRO A 180 5.18 4.60 20.16
N ARG A 181 6.23 5.22 20.70
CA ARG A 181 6.44 5.35 22.15
C ARG A 181 5.35 6.20 22.81
N SER A 182 4.98 5.83 24.04
CA SER A 182 4.20 6.72 24.94
C SER A 182 5.05 7.92 25.40
N PRO A 183 4.43 8.98 25.96
CA PRO A 183 5.18 10.12 26.51
C PRO A 183 6.23 9.73 27.56
N GLU A 184 5.92 8.78 28.44
CA GLU A 184 6.83 8.28 29.48
C GLU A 184 7.99 7.50 28.86
N GLN A 185 7.70 6.68 27.85
CA GLN A 185 8.73 5.94 27.11
C GLN A 185 9.63 6.88 26.32
N LEU A 186 9.10 7.97 25.77
CA LEU A 186 9.89 9.01 25.10
C LEU A 186 10.81 9.74 26.07
N ALA A 187 10.32 10.08 27.27
CA ALA A 187 11.15 10.68 28.31
C ALA A 187 12.29 9.73 28.73
N PHE A 188 11.98 8.44 28.92
CA PHE A 188 12.99 7.42 29.18
C PHE A 188 14.01 7.29 28.04
N ALA A 189 13.55 7.28 26.79
CA ALA A 189 14.41 7.23 25.61
C ALA A 189 15.33 8.47 25.52
N ALA A 190 14.81 9.65 25.81
CA ALA A 190 15.58 10.90 25.83
C ALA A 190 16.69 10.86 26.91
N GLU A 191 16.37 10.46 28.13
CA GLU A 191 17.38 10.31 29.20
C GLU A 191 18.43 9.26 28.86
N ARG A 192 18.02 8.18 28.20
CA ARG A 192 18.93 7.14 27.72
C ARG A 192 19.85 7.63 26.60
N LEU A 193 19.36 8.46 25.68
CA LEU A 193 20.21 9.05 24.64
C LEU A 193 21.21 10.04 25.24
N LYS A 194 20.78 10.85 26.23
CA LYS A 194 21.69 11.72 26.99
C LYS A 194 22.80 10.93 27.69
N SER A 195 22.47 9.81 28.32
CA SER A 195 23.48 8.97 29.00
C SER A 195 24.45 8.27 28.04
N LEU A 196 24.08 8.11 26.77
CA LEU A 196 24.96 7.67 25.70
C LEU A 196 25.81 8.80 25.09
N GLY A 197 25.64 10.05 25.54
CA GLY A 197 26.39 11.21 25.06
C GLY A 197 25.77 11.94 23.86
N PHE A 198 24.54 11.61 23.46
CA PHE A 198 23.86 12.32 22.38
C PHE A 198 23.46 13.73 22.80
N GLN A 199 23.58 14.66 21.86
CA GLN A 199 23.08 16.02 21.99
C GLN A 199 21.68 16.10 21.37
N CYS A 200 20.76 16.76 22.08
CA CYS A 200 19.43 17.08 21.58
C CYS A 200 19.45 18.48 20.97
N LEU A 201 19.36 18.56 19.64
CA LEU A 201 19.22 19.81 18.91
C LEU A 201 17.73 20.02 18.59
N THR A 202 17.17 21.11 19.11
CA THR A 202 15.78 21.49 18.84
C THR A 202 15.77 22.76 18.00
N ASP A 203 15.15 22.67 16.82
CA ASP A 203 14.92 23.79 15.91
C ASP A 203 13.41 23.88 15.63
N ASN A 204 12.76 24.93 16.13
CA ASN A 204 11.30 25.04 16.21
C ASN A 204 10.66 23.83 16.91
N ASN A 205 9.79 23.09 16.23
CA ASN A 205 9.18 21.86 16.72
C ASN A 205 9.94 20.60 16.26
N VAL A 206 11.12 20.73 15.65
CA VAL A 206 11.93 19.60 15.18
C VAL A 206 13.00 19.24 16.20
N GLN A 207 12.94 18.02 16.70
CA GLN A 207 13.92 17.43 17.60
C GLN A 207 14.87 16.51 16.83
N THR A 208 16.17 16.69 17.05
CA THR A 208 17.23 15.88 16.43
C THR A 208 18.17 15.38 17.52
N TRP A 209 18.44 14.08 17.55
CA TRP A 209 19.41 13.49 18.47
C TRP A 209 20.66 13.09 17.70
N VAL A 210 21.78 13.73 18.03
CA VAL A 210 23.04 13.58 17.28
C VAL A 210 24.21 13.29 18.22
N ASP A 211 25.03 12.31 17.85
CA ASP A 211 26.39 12.13 18.36
C ASP A 211 27.36 12.53 17.24
N GLU A 212 28.01 13.66 17.42
CA GLU A 212 28.90 14.25 16.41
C GLU A 212 30.37 14.03 16.78
N GLN A 213 31.10 13.36 15.89
CA GLN A 213 32.52 13.06 16.03
C GLN A 213 33.31 13.66 14.87
N ALA A 214 34.65 13.58 14.93
CA ALA A 214 35.52 14.17 13.90
C ALA A 214 35.26 13.57 12.50
N ASP A 215 35.17 12.24 12.41
CA ASP A 215 35.10 11.52 11.13
C ASP A 215 33.69 10.99 10.78
N TYR A 216 32.77 11.02 11.74
CA TYR A 216 31.41 10.50 11.56
C TYR A 216 30.38 11.25 12.39
N VAL A 217 29.11 10.99 12.09
CA VAL A 217 27.97 11.47 12.85
C VAL A 217 26.93 10.36 12.96
N VAL A 218 26.30 10.24 14.13
CA VAL A 218 25.25 9.26 14.39
C VAL A 218 23.95 9.99 14.68
N TYR A 219 22.89 9.64 13.95
CA TYR A 219 21.53 10.11 14.22
C TYR A 219 20.75 9.01 14.95
N ALA A 220 20.00 9.39 15.98
CA ALA A 220 19.12 8.47 16.70
C ALA A 220 17.64 8.72 16.40
N ASP A 221 16.88 7.63 16.20
CA ASP A 221 15.42 7.64 16.12
C ASP A 221 14.82 7.10 17.44
N PRO A 222 14.26 7.99 18.29
CA PRO A 222 13.62 7.62 19.55
C PRO A 222 12.13 7.30 19.41
N ARG A 223 11.55 7.18 18.20
CA ARG A 223 10.08 7.09 18.06
C ARG A 223 9.50 5.71 18.34
N GLN A 224 10.24 4.65 18.03
CA GLN A 224 9.72 3.26 18.10
C GLN A 224 9.77 2.69 19.51
N ALA A 225 8.68 2.08 19.98
CA ALA A 225 8.66 1.43 21.29
C ALA A 225 9.63 0.22 21.35
N GLY A 226 10.32 0.07 22.49
CA GLY A 226 11.17 -1.08 22.79
C GLY A 226 12.57 -1.04 22.18
N ARG A 227 12.90 -0.07 21.32
CA ARG A 227 14.24 0.09 20.76
C ARG A 227 14.58 1.52 20.34
N LEU A 228 15.85 1.86 20.39
CA LEU A 228 16.43 3.06 19.77
C LEU A 228 17.08 2.64 18.46
N GLU A 229 16.73 3.26 17.34
CA GLU A 229 17.42 3.02 16.08
C GLU A 229 18.49 4.09 15.85
N PHE A 230 19.58 3.71 15.18
CA PHE A 230 20.72 4.59 14.93
C PHE A 230 21.18 4.45 13.49
N GLU A 231 21.48 5.58 12.86
CA GLU A 231 22.11 5.65 11.54
C GLU A 231 23.48 6.32 11.64
N VAL A 232 24.51 5.63 11.15
CA VAL A 232 25.90 6.10 11.17
C VAL A 232 26.29 6.61 9.79
N TRP A 233 26.82 7.82 9.75
CA TRP A 233 27.20 8.51 8.53
C TRP A 233 28.66 8.96 8.60
N ARG A 234 29.45 8.69 7.55
CA ARG A 234 30.82 9.22 7.44
C ARG A 234 30.78 10.69 7.00
N LYS A 235 31.67 11.51 7.56
CA LYS A 235 31.88 12.88 7.09
C LYS A 235 32.79 12.90 5.84
N PRO A 236 32.64 13.88 4.93
CA PRO A 236 31.68 14.97 4.96
C PRO A 236 30.25 14.52 4.60
N LEU A 237 29.27 15.10 5.30
CA LEU A 237 27.85 14.85 5.02
C LEU A 237 27.48 15.30 3.60
N PRO A 238 26.57 14.59 2.90
CA PRO A 238 26.11 15.01 1.59
C PRO A 238 25.33 16.32 1.69
N LYS A 239 25.70 17.32 0.87
CA LYS A 239 24.98 18.61 0.78
C LYS A 239 23.53 18.46 0.28
N ARG A 240 23.25 17.40 -0.47
CA ARG A 240 21.91 16.98 -0.91
C ARG A 240 21.85 15.45 -0.89
N MET A 241 20.78 14.89 -0.32
CA MET A 241 20.51 13.46 -0.44
C MET A 241 20.08 13.15 -1.87
N ALA A 242 20.95 12.51 -2.65
CA ALA A 242 20.54 11.90 -3.91
C ALA A 242 19.63 10.67 -3.61
N PRO A 243 18.73 10.26 -4.53
CA PRO A 243 17.86 9.10 -4.34
C PRO A 243 18.61 7.80 -3.97
N ASN A 244 19.87 7.66 -4.40
CA ASN A 244 20.75 6.53 -4.10
C ASN A 244 21.77 6.81 -2.98
N SER A 245 21.53 7.80 -2.12
CA SER A 245 22.46 8.22 -1.06
C SER A 245 22.64 7.21 0.08
N ARG A 246 21.90 6.10 0.08
CA ARG A 246 22.10 4.95 1.00
C ARG A 246 23.55 4.43 0.99
N HIS A 247 24.30 4.62 -0.10
CA HIS A 247 25.71 4.23 -0.21
C HIS A 247 26.68 5.07 0.65
N ARG A 248 26.23 6.17 1.27
CA ARG A 248 27.06 6.97 2.19
C ARG A 248 26.74 6.74 3.66
N MET A 249 25.66 6.02 3.95
CA MET A 249 25.39 5.51 5.29
C MET A 249 26.38 4.37 5.54
N ALA A 250 27.21 4.50 6.57
CA ALA A 250 28.18 3.47 6.94
C ALA A 250 27.46 2.24 7.49
N GLY A 251 26.45 2.47 8.34
CA GLY A 251 25.66 1.39 8.87
C GLY A 251 24.42 1.88 9.62
N ARG A 252 23.54 0.92 9.91
CA ARG A 252 22.37 1.11 10.76
C ARG A 252 22.36 0.02 11.82
N PHE A 253 22.01 0.38 13.04
CA PHE A 253 21.83 -0.57 14.13
C PHE A 253 20.73 -0.10 15.08
N HIS A 254 20.41 -0.91 16.09
CA HIS A 254 19.47 -0.54 17.13
C HIS A 254 20.01 -0.92 18.52
N LEU A 255 19.45 -0.36 19.59
CA LEU A 255 19.64 -0.82 20.96
C LEU A 255 18.27 -1.10 21.56
N LEU A 256 18.10 -2.24 22.23
CA LEU A 256 16.83 -2.58 22.86
C LEU A 256 16.67 -1.87 24.21
N ASP A 257 15.46 -1.42 24.50
CA ASP A 257 15.14 -0.77 25.77
C ASP A 257 15.33 -1.73 26.96
N SER A 258 15.14 -3.03 26.74
CA SER A 258 15.34 -4.08 27.74
C SER A 258 16.80 -4.25 28.19
N TRP A 259 17.77 -3.73 27.45
CA TRP A 259 19.18 -3.82 27.83
C TRP A 259 19.49 -2.82 28.93
N LYS A 260 20.08 -3.28 30.04
CA LYS A 260 20.38 -2.43 31.21
C LYS A 260 21.87 -2.29 31.53
N LYS A 261 22.70 -3.25 31.09
CA LYS A 261 24.14 -3.31 31.39
C LYS A 261 24.98 -2.96 30.16
N ASP A 262 26.09 -2.27 30.41
CA ASP A 262 27.16 -1.98 29.45
C ASP A 262 26.67 -1.28 28.17
N LEU A 263 25.73 -0.33 28.35
CA LEU A 263 25.07 0.33 27.22
C LEU A 263 26.04 1.16 26.38
N LEU A 264 26.95 1.87 27.03
CA LEU A 264 27.96 2.68 26.35
C LEU A 264 28.90 1.80 25.51
N GLU A 265 29.42 0.71 26.09
CA GLU A 265 30.29 -0.23 25.38
C GLU A 265 29.58 -0.87 24.18
N LYS A 266 28.33 -1.31 24.36
CA LYS A 266 27.51 -1.87 23.27
C LYS A 266 27.25 -0.85 22.17
N TYR A 267 27.00 0.39 22.54
CA TYR A 267 26.82 1.49 21.59
C TYR A 267 28.11 1.69 20.78
N SER A 268 29.24 1.95 21.44
CA SER A 268 30.52 2.18 20.78
C SER A 268 30.92 1.01 19.87
N HIS A 269 30.76 -0.22 20.33
CA HIS A 269 31.03 -1.41 19.52
C HIS A 269 30.18 -1.46 18.25
N ARG A 270 28.88 -1.16 18.33
CA ARG A 270 27.98 -1.16 17.17
C ARG A 270 28.28 -0.02 16.20
N VAL A 271 28.70 1.15 16.70
CA VAL A 271 29.18 2.24 15.84
C VAL A 271 30.40 1.80 15.04
N THR A 272 31.40 1.19 15.68
CA THR A 272 32.60 0.68 15.00
C THR A 272 32.26 -0.40 13.95
N GLN A 273 31.35 -1.32 14.26
CA GLN A 273 30.85 -2.29 13.29
C GLN A 273 30.13 -1.63 12.11
N GLY A 274 29.35 -0.57 12.37
CA GLY A 274 28.72 0.23 11.32
C GLY A 274 29.74 0.95 10.45
N LEU A 275 30.85 1.40 11.00
CA LEU A 275 31.90 2.10 10.23
C LEU A 275 32.78 1.16 9.40
N THR A 276 32.80 -0.14 9.67
CA THR A 276 33.70 -1.10 9.00
C THR A 276 33.04 -1.87 7.85
N ARG A 277 31.73 -1.74 7.69
CA ARG A 277 30.99 -2.25 6.53
C ARG A 277 31.12 -1.30 5.33
#